data_AF-A0A1L8ZB99-F1
#
_entry.id   AF-A0A1L8ZB99-F1
#
_cell.length_a   1.000
_cell.length_b   1.000
_cell.length_c   1.000
_cell.angle_alpha   90.00
_cell.angle_beta   90.00
_cell.angle_gamma   90.00
#
_symmetry.space_group_name_H-M   'P 1'
#
loop_
_entity.id
_entity.type
_entity.pdbx_description
1 polymer ?
#
loop_
_entity_poly.entity_id
_entity_poly.type
_entity_poly.pdbx_seq_one_letter_code
_entity_poly.pdbx_strand_id
1 'polypeptide(L)'
;LEGALMGIWPIATVIIAAIFTYKMSEDQKDIETIKNILSNVSSDRRIIVLLVAWGFGNFLEGVAGYGTAVAIPVSILIAMGFEPFFACLICLIMNTSSTAYGSVGIPITSLAQATNLDVNIVSSEIAFQLILPTLTIPFVLVILTGGGIKGLKGIFLLTLLSGMSMAVSQVFISKTLGPELPAILGSILSMTITIVYAKFFGNKETAEHQSKSTISLSKGIIACSPYILIVTFIVLVSPLFNKIHEYLKTFQSTISIYPEANPLHFKWIISPGFLIVLATIISYSIR
;
A
#
# COMPACT_ATOMS: atom_id res chain seq x y z
N LEU A 1 26.84 -11.57 11.07
CA LEU A 1 26.62 -12.29 9.81
C LEU A 1 25.16 -12.72 9.67
N GLU A 2 24.62 -13.44 10.65
CA GLU A 2 23.22 -13.91 10.67
C GLU A 2 22.17 -12.80 10.54
N GLY A 3 22.27 -11.75 11.36
CA GLY A 3 21.39 -10.58 11.24
C GLY A 3 21.52 -9.83 9.90
N ALA A 4 22.73 -9.79 9.32
CA ALA A 4 22.94 -9.16 8.01
C ALA A 4 22.24 -9.95 6.89
N LEU A 5 22.32 -11.29 6.92
CA LEU A 5 21.62 -12.13 5.95
C LEU A 5 20.10 -12.10 6.15
N MET A 6 19.64 -12.10 7.39
CA MET A 6 18.21 -11.98 7.75
C MET A 6 17.59 -10.65 7.33
N GLY A 7 18.35 -9.56 7.40
CA GLY A 7 17.90 -8.26 6.93
C GLY A 7 18.03 -8.12 5.41
N ILE A 8 19.23 -8.33 4.85
CA ILE A 8 19.52 -8.03 3.45
C ILE A 8 18.65 -8.87 2.51
N TRP A 9 18.43 -10.15 2.82
CA TRP A 9 17.74 -11.04 1.88
C TRP A 9 16.27 -10.65 1.62
N PRO A 10 15.36 -10.55 2.62
CA PRO A 10 13.98 -10.14 2.37
C PRO A 10 13.87 -8.72 1.85
N ILE A 11 14.69 -7.80 2.38
CA ILE A 11 14.68 -6.39 2.00
C ILE A 11 15.11 -6.23 0.54
N ALA A 12 16.25 -6.78 0.15
CA ALA A 12 16.78 -6.63 -1.21
C ALA A 12 15.86 -7.30 -2.24
N THR A 13 15.33 -8.49 -1.94
CA THR A 13 14.43 -9.19 -2.85
C THR A 13 13.13 -8.41 -3.09
N VAL A 14 12.52 -7.82 -2.06
CA VAL A 14 11.33 -6.99 -2.23
C VAL A 14 11.63 -5.66 -2.91
N ILE A 15 12.73 -4.97 -2.57
CA ILE A 15 13.12 -3.72 -3.23
C ILE A 15 13.35 -3.94 -4.72
N ILE A 16 14.14 -4.96 -5.09
CA ILE A 16 14.41 -5.29 -6.48
C ILE A 16 13.10 -5.62 -7.21
N ALA A 17 12.24 -6.44 -6.60
CA ALA A 17 10.95 -6.79 -7.17
C ALA A 17 10.05 -5.56 -7.38
N ALA A 18 9.97 -4.67 -6.39
CA ALA A 18 9.16 -3.46 -6.45
C ALA A 18 9.67 -2.46 -7.51
N ILE A 19 10.99 -2.25 -7.59
CA ILE A 19 11.60 -1.42 -8.63
C ILE A 19 11.32 -2.03 -10.02
N PHE A 20 11.42 -3.35 -10.13
CA PHE A 20 11.09 -4.07 -11.36
C PHE A 20 9.62 -3.86 -11.76
N THR A 21 8.66 -4.05 -10.83
CA THR A 21 7.23 -3.75 -11.07
C THR A 21 7.03 -2.31 -11.51
N TYR A 22 7.62 -1.36 -10.80
CA TYR A 22 7.50 0.06 -11.13
C TYR A 22 8.02 0.36 -12.54
N LYS A 23 9.21 -0.14 -12.89
CA LYS A 23 9.80 0.08 -14.22
C LYS A 23 8.99 -0.55 -15.34
N MET A 24 8.43 -1.74 -15.12
CA MET A 24 7.54 -2.37 -16.09
C MET A 24 6.22 -1.58 -16.26
N SER A 25 5.64 -1.08 -15.16
CA SER A 25 4.46 -0.22 -15.20
C SER A 25 4.74 1.15 -15.85
N GLU A 26 5.94 1.70 -15.66
CA GLU A 26 6.37 2.95 -16.29
C GLU A 26 6.54 2.77 -17.80
N ASP A 27 7.23 1.70 -18.23
CA ASP A 27 7.43 1.34 -19.64
C ASP A 27 6.09 1.21 -20.40
N GLN A 28 5.10 0.58 -19.78
CA GLN A 28 3.76 0.42 -20.36
C GLN A 28 2.83 1.63 -20.20
N LYS A 29 3.29 2.73 -19.59
CA LYS A 29 2.49 3.94 -19.28
C LYS A 29 1.29 3.69 -18.36
N ASP A 30 1.37 2.64 -17.54
CA ASP A 30 0.31 2.30 -16.58
C ASP A 30 0.21 3.33 -15.47
N ILE A 31 1.35 3.85 -15.01
CA ILE A 31 1.38 4.91 -14.00
C ILE A 31 0.65 6.16 -14.49
N GLU A 32 0.76 6.50 -15.78
CA GLU A 32 0.02 7.62 -16.38
C GLU A 32 -1.49 7.32 -16.45
N THR A 33 -1.86 6.08 -16.77
CA THR A 33 -3.26 5.65 -16.78
C THR A 33 -3.87 5.68 -15.37
N ILE A 34 -3.16 5.16 -14.36
CA ILE A 34 -3.57 5.20 -12.96
C ILE A 34 -3.70 6.65 -12.48
N LYS A 35 -2.73 7.51 -12.80
CA LYS A 35 -2.81 8.95 -12.53
C LYS A 35 -4.10 9.55 -13.09
N ASN A 36 -4.41 9.28 -14.36
CA ASN A 36 -5.59 9.82 -15.01
C ASN A 36 -6.89 9.28 -14.39
N ILE A 37 -6.92 8.01 -13.97
CA ILE A 37 -8.06 7.44 -13.24
C ILE A 37 -8.29 8.19 -11.94
N LEU A 38 -7.23 8.41 -11.15
CA LEU A 38 -7.31 9.07 -9.85
C LEU A 38 -7.66 10.57 -9.99
N SER A 39 -7.14 11.26 -11.01
CA SER A 39 -7.46 12.68 -11.24
C SER A 39 -8.90 12.93 -11.64
N ASN A 40 -9.55 11.95 -12.27
CA ASN A 40 -10.92 12.10 -12.73
C ASN A 40 -11.95 11.89 -11.60
N VAL A 41 -11.53 11.46 -10.41
CA VAL A 41 -12.46 11.19 -9.31
C VAL A 41 -13.07 12.48 -8.74
N SER A 42 -12.27 13.55 -8.60
CA SER A 42 -12.74 14.81 -8.01
C SER A 42 -11.97 16.02 -8.49
N SER A 43 -12.65 17.16 -8.61
CA SER A 43 -12.00 18.47 -8.77
C SER A 43 -11.52 19.08 -7.45
N ASP A 44 -11.94 18.54 -6.30
CA ASP A 44 -11.52 19.03 -4.99
C ASP A 44 -10.13 18.48 -4.63
N ARG A 45 -9.16 19.38 -4.50
CA ARG A 45 -7.77 19.06 -4.14
C ARG A 45 -7.66 18.26 -2.84
N ARG A 46 -8.56 18.48 -1.86
CA ARG A 46 -8.56 17.76 -0.59
C ARG A 46 -8.91 16.28 -0.78
N ILE A 47 -9.87 15.99 -1.66
CA ILE A 47 -10.26 14.61 -2.02
C ILE A 47 -9.14 13.95 -2.81
N ILE A 48 -8.49 14.67 -3.73
CA ILE A 48 -7.33 14.17 -4.47
C ILE A 48 -6.19 13.78 -3.53
N VAL A 49 -5.90 14.57 -2.49
CA VAL A 49 -4.88 14.22 -1.49
C VAL A 49 -5.27 12.96 -0.70
N LEU A 50 -6.54 12.80 -0.33
CA LEU A 50 -7.02 11.57 0.32
C LEU A 50 -6.94 10.34 -0.60
N LEU A 51 -7.13 10.50 -1.90
CA LEU A 51 -7.03 9.39 -2.86
C LEU A 51 -5.58 9.03 -3.18
N VAL A 52 -4.76 10.03 -3.48
CA VAL A 52 -3.41 9.83 -4.02
C VAL A 52 -2.38 9.66 -2.91
N ALA A 53 -2.29 10.62 -1.98
CA ALA A 53 -1.33 10.50 -0.89
C ALA A 53 -1.81 9.45 0.09
N TRP A 54 -2.99 9.62 0.69
CA TRP A 54 -3.47 8.73 1.74
C TRP A 54 -3.83 7.33 1.24
N GLY A 55 -4.71 7.20 0.25
CA GLY A 55 -5.11 5.90 -0.27
C GLY A 55 -4.00 5.19 -1.03
N PHE A 56 -3.66 5.71 -2.21
CA PHE A 56 -2.72 5.07 -3.13
C PHE A 56 -1.29 5.02 -2.57
N GLY A 57 -0.86 6.03 -1.80
CA GLY A 57 0.44 6.00 -1.14
C GLY A 57 0.55 4.91 -0.08
N ASN A 58 -0.43 4.75 0.82
CA ASN A 58 -0.42 3.64 1.79
C ASN A 58 -0.54 2.28 1.11
N PHE A 59 -1.24 2.19 -0.03
CA PHE A 59 -1.27 0.98 -0.85
C PHE A 59 0.13 0.61 -1.37
N LEU A 60 0.83 1.59 -1.95
CA LEU A 60 2.20 1.40 -2.42
C LEU A 60 3.18 1.11 -1.28
N GLU A 61 3.00 1.69 -0.10
CA GLU A 61 3.82 1.36 1.07
C GLU A 61 3.65 -0.12 1.46
N GLY A 62 2.41 -0.60 1.49
CA GLY A 62 2.10 -2.00 1.76
C GLY A 62 2.72 -2.97 0.75
N VAL A 63 2.73 -2.63 -0.54
CA VAL A 63 3.25 -3.52 -1.60
C VAL A 63 4.75 -3.41 -1.79
N ALA A 64 5.28 -2.19 -1.89
CA ALA A 64 6.64 -1.92 -2.31
C ALA A 64 7.51 -1.43 -1.13
N GLY A 65 7.03 -0.42 -0.40
CA GLY A 65 7.78 0.22 0.68
C GLY A 65 9.06 0.93 0.21
N TYR A 66 9.95 1.23 1.15
CA TYR A 66 11.29 1.81 0.89
C TYR A 66 11.31 3.10 0.08
N GLY A 67 10.32 3.98 0.30
CA GLY A 67 10.26 5.32 -0.29
C GLY A 67 9.59 5.39 -1.66
N THR A 68 9.29 4.25 -2.30
CA THR A 68 8.48 4.22 -3.53
C THR A 68 7.06 4.75 -3.30
N ALA A 69 6.51 4.47 -2.12
CA ALA A 69 5.24 4.99 -1.62
C ALA A 69 5.19 6.52 -1.47
N VAL A 70 6.34 7.17 -1.41
CA VAL A 70 6.45 8.63 -1.39
C VAL A 70 6.69 9.13 -2.81
N ALA A 71 7.68 8.59 -3.51
CA ALA A 71 8.13 9.10 -4.81
C ALA A 71 7.03 9.09 -5.89
N ILE A 72 6.23 8.00 -5.97
CA ILE A 72 5.20 7.86 -7.01
C ILE A 72 4.02 8.82 -6.74
N PRO A 73 3.39 8.84 -5.56
CA PRO A 73 2.34 9.81 -5.27
C PRO A 73 2.78 11.27 -5.39
N VAL A 74 4.02 11.61 -5.01
CA VAL A 74 4.59 12.95 -5.23
C VAL A 74 4.56 13.32 -6.71
N SER A 75 5.05 12.44 -7.57
CA SER A 75 5.09 12.66 -9.02
C SER A 75 3.69 12.85 -9.59
N ILE A 76 2.72 12.06 -9.11
CA ILE A 76 1.31 12.16 -9.51
C ILE A 76 0.72 13.52 -9.10
N LEU A 77 0.92 13.93 -7.84
CA LEU A 77 0.40 15.20 -7.31
C LEU A 77 1.00 16.42 -8.02
N ILE A 78 2.32 16.42 -8.26
CA ILE A 78 2.98 17.48 -9.04
C ILE A 78 2.33 17.59 -10.42
N ALA A 79 2.12 16.45 -11.07
CA ALA A 79 1.54 16.41 -12.40
C ALA A 79 0.02 16.69 -12.42
N MET A 80 -0.62 16.85 -11.24
CA MET A 80 -1.97 17.36 -11.04
C MET A 80 -2.00 18.86 -10.66
N GLY A 81 -0.84 19.53 -10.64
CA GLY A 81 -0.72 20.97 -10.36
C GLY A 81 -0.60 21.32 -8.89
N PHE A 82 -0.16 20.38 -8.04
CA PHE A 82 0.32 20.69 -6.70
C PHE A 82 1.76 21.22 -6.77
N GLU A 83 2.11 22.10 -5.84
CA GLU A 83 3.47 22.62 -5.71
C GLU A 83 4.42 21.48 -5.27
N PRO A 84 5.61 21.33 -5.88
CA PRO A 84 6.50 20.20 -5.62
C PRO A 84 6.88 19.99 -4.16
N PHE A 85 7.24 21.05 -3.44
CA PHE A 85 7.61 20.95 -2.03
C PHE A 85 6.41 20.52 -1.18
N PHE A 86 5.23 21.10 -1.44
CA PHE A 86 3.99 20.71 -0.78
C PHE A 86 3.63 19.24 -1.04
N ALA A 87 3.75 18.76 -2.28
CA ALA A 87 3.51 17.35 -2.63
C ALA A 87 4.43 16.41 -1.85
N CYS A 88 5.73 16.72 -1.79
CA CYS A 88 6.69 15.99 -0.97
C CYS A 88 6.28 15.96 0.51
N LEU A 89 5.90 17.12 1.07
CA LEU A 89 5.50 17.25 2.47
C LEU A 89 4.31 16.35 2.81
N ILE A 90 3.22 16.41 2.04
CA ILE A 90 2.01 15.62 2.33
C ILE A 90 2.25 14.11 2.18
N CYS A 91 3.05 13.69 1.21
CA CYS A 91 3.40 12.27 1.04
C CYS A 91 4.33 11.77 2.15
N LEU A 92 5.25 12.58 2.64
CA LEU A 92 6.10 12.22 3.79
C LEU A 92 5.30 12.11 5.09
N ILE A 93 4.37 13.04 5.34
CA ILE A 93 3.47 12.98 6.50
C ILE A 93 2.61 11.71 6.44
N MET A 94 2.03 11.43 5.28
CA MET A 94 1.24 10.23 5.05
C MET A 94 2.03 8.95 5.37
N ASN A 95 3.30 8.91 4.95
CA ASN A 95 4.14 7.72 5.12
C ASN A 95 4.38 7.33 6.59
N THR A 96 3.95 8.14 7.57
CA THR A 96 4.06 7.85 9.01
C THR A 96 2.99 6.87 9.51
N SER A 97 1.85 6.70 8.82
CA SER A 97 0.72 5.89 9.35
C SER A 97 0.88 4.38 9.18
N SER A 98 1.45 3.90 8.06
CA SER A 98 1.42 2.47 7.71
C SER A 98 2.78 1.82 7.51
N THR A 99 3.88 2.52 7.83
CA THR A 99 5.25 2.02 7.61
C THR A 99 5.49 0.67 8.30
N ALA A 100 4.85 0.41 9.43
CA ALA A 100 5.00 -0.86 10.15
C ALA A 100 4.56 -2.09 9.32
N TYR A 101 3.57 -1.90 8.45
CA TYR A 101 3.04 -2.93 7.55
C TYR A 101 3.63 -2.83 6.14
N GLY A 102 4.63 -1.97 5.95
CA GLY A 102 5.28 -1.75 4.67
C GLY A 102 5.97 -3.01 4.15
N SER A 103 6.11 -3.08 2.82
CA SER A 103 6.79 -4.18 2.13
C SER A 103 6.26 -5.55 2.57
N VAL A 104 4.93 -5.68 2.60
CA VAL A 104 4.22 -6.92 2.94
C VAL A 104 4.56 -7.37 4.38
N GLY A 105 4.58 -6.43 5.33
CA GLY A 105 4.76 -6.73 6.75
C GLY A 105 6.17 -7.13 7.17
N ILE A 106 7.20 -6.91 6.34
CA ILE A 106 8.59 -7.21 6.66
C ILE A 106 9.06 -6.57 7.99
N PRO A 107 8.75 -5.30 8.31
CA PRO A 107 9.19 -4.71 9.58
C PRO A 107 8.66 -5.48 10.81
N ILE A 108 7.39 -5.90 10.78
CA ILE A 108 6.76 -6.66 11.86
C ILE A 108 7.33 -8.07 11.96
N THR A 109 7.45 -8.78 10.83
CA THR A 109 8.00 -10.14 10.82
C THR A 109 9.46 -10.15 11.28
N SER A 110 10.25 -9.17 10.87
CA SER A 110 11.65 -9.00 11.30
C SER A 110 11.76 -8.69 12.79
N LEU A 111 10.90 -7.80 13.31
CA LEU A 111 10.84 -7.49 14.73
C LEU A 111 10.47 -8.72 15.56
N ALA A 112 9.40 -9.43 15.18
CA ALA A 112 8.94 -10.62 15.86
C ALA A 112 10.04 -11.71 15.92
N GLN A 113 10.76 -11.91 14.82
CA GLN A 113 11.88 -12.85 14.76
C GLN A 113 13.05 -12.41 15.66
N ALA A 114 13.41 -11.12 15.64
CA ALA A 114 14.51 -10.59 16.45
C ALA A 114 14.22 -10.64 17.96
N THR A 115 12.96 -10.48 18.36
CA THR A 115 12.51 -10.54 19.76
C THR A 115 12.04 -11.92 20.21
N ASN A 116 11.99 -12.89 19.28
CA ASN A 116 11.43 -14.22 19.49
C ASN A 116 9.97 -14.19 20.03
N LEU A 117 9.15 -13.28 19.48
CA LEU A 117 7.74 -13.11 19.83
C LEU A 117 6.84 -13.68 18.73
N ASP A 118 5.59 -13.99 19.08
CA ASP A 118 4.59 -14.40 18.09
C ASP A 118 4.27 -13.24 17.14
N VAL A 119 4.40 -13.48 15.84
CA VAL A 119 4.22 -12.46 14.79
C VAL A 119 2.81 -11.90 14.76
N ASN A 120 1.78 -12.70 15.06
CA ASN A 120 0.39 -12.25 15.05
C ASN A 120 0.09 -11.38 16.26
N ILE A 121 0.67 -11.70 17.42
CA ILE A 121 0.60 -10.86 18.62
C ILE A 121 1.26 -9.50 18.33
N VAL A 122 2.50 -9.49 17.85
CA VAL A 122 3.23 -8.26 17.53
C VAL A 122 2.47 -7.41 16.50
N SER A 123 1.96 -8.05 15.43
CA SER A 123 1.13 -7.40 14.41
C SER A 123 -0.11 -6.74 15.02
N SER A 124 -0.89 -7.48 15.81
CA SER A 124 -2.11 -6.98 16.45
C SER A 124 -1.84 -5.79 17.39
N GLU A 125 -0.83 -5.89 18.25
CA GLU A 125 -0.48 -4.83 19.22
C GLU A 125 -0.04 -3.54 18.51
N ILE A 126 0.78 -3.65 17.46
CA ILE A 126 1.17 -2.50 16.63
C ILE A 126 -0.05 -1.89 15.94
N ALA A 127 -0.99 -2.71 15.46
CA ALA A 127 -2.25 -2.21 14.89
C ALA A 127 -3.02 -1.33 15.87
N PHE A 128 -3.13 -1.74 17.13
CA PHE A 128 -3.80 -0.98 18.18
C PHE A 128 -3.10 0.34 18.47
N GLN A 129 -1.77 0.37 18.50
CA GLN A 129 -0.99 1.59 18.69
C GLN A 129 -1.16 2.58 17.53
N LEU A 130 -1.30 2.06 16.31
CA LEU A 130 -1.44 2.88 15.10
C LEU A 130 -2.85 3.46 14.88
N ILE A 131 -3.87 3.05 15.64
CA ILE A 131 -5.24 3.58 15.51
C ILE A 131 -5.25 5.11 15.54
N LEU A 132 -4.59 5.71 16.54
CA LEU A 132 -4.61 7.16 16.73
C LEU A 132 -3.87 7.91 15.59
N PRO A 133 -2.62 7.54 15.22
CA PRO A 133 -1.96 8.08 14.03
C PRO A 133 -2.79 7.90 12.74
N THR A 134 -3.35 6.72 12.52
CA THR A 134 -4.11 6.40 11.30
C THR A 134 -5.41 7.22 11.20
N LEU A 135 -6.05 7.53 12.32
CA LEU A 135 -7.20 8.41 12.34
C LEU A 135 -6.85 9.87 12.16
N THR A 136 -5.71 10.33 12.67
CA THR A 136 -5.36 11.77 12.74
C THR A 136 -4.66 12.27 11.48
N ILE A 137 -3.78 11.48 10.87
CA ILE A 137 -3.03 11.85 9.66
C ILE A 137 -3.91 12.34 8.51
N PRO A 138 -5.01 11.68 8.12
CA PRO A 138 -5.85 12.19 7.03
C PRO A 138 -6.45 13.58 7.34
N PHE A 139 -6.72 13.91 8.61
CA PHE A 139 -7.11 15.28 8.99
C PHE A 139 -5.98 16.27 8.80
N VAL A 140 -4.75 15.91 9.17
CA VAL A 140 -3.58 16.77 8.94
C VAL A 140 -3.42 17.04 7.44
N LEU A 141 -3.53 16.00 6.60
CA LEU A 141 -3.43 16.14 5.15
C LEU A 141 -4.49 17.10 4.59
N VAL A 142 -5.75 16.98 5.02
CA VAL A 142 -6.84 17.85 4.57
C VAL A 142 -6.69 19.28 5.10
N ILE A 143 -6.26 19.46 6.35
CA ILE A 143 -6.00 20.77 6.94
C ILE A 143 -4.88 21.50 6.17
N LEU A 144 -3.78 20.83 5.89
CA LEU A 144 -2.67 21.41 5.13
C LEU A 144 -3.09 21.77 3.70
N THR A 145 -3.87 20.90 3.05
CA THR A 145 -4.35 21.12 1.69
C THR A 145 -5.38 22.25 1.60
N GLY A 146 -6.24 22.38 2.62
CA GLY A 146 -7.29 23.40 2.68
C GLY A 146 -6.85 24.73 3.29
N GLY A 147 -5.56 24.93 3.57
CA GLY A 147 -5.03 26.18 4.14
C GLY A 147 -5.42 26.43 5.60
N GLY A 148 -5.69 25.37 6.37
CA GLY A 148 -6.01 25.42 7.80
C GLY A 148 -7.27 24.64 8.18
N ILE A 149 -7.70 24.79 9.45
CA ILE A 149 -8.82 24.02 10.03
C ILE A 149 -10.14 24.24 9.26
N LYS A 150 -10.32 25.43 8.66
CA LYS A 150 -11.48 25.73 7.80
C LYS A 150 -11.56 24.81 6.58
N GLY A 151 -10.44 24.24 6.16
CA GLY A 151 -10.35 23.23 5.10
C GLY A 151 -11.11 21.94 5.38
N LEU A 152 -11.46 21.66 6.63
CA LEU A 152 -12.30 20.49 6.98
C LEU A 152 -13.79 20.73 6.71
N LYS A 153 -14.23 21.97 6.50
CA LYS A 153 -15.64 22.26 6.23
C LYS A 153 -16.08 21.56 4.95
N GLY A 154 -17.17 20.79 5.06
CA GLY A 154 -17.74 20.00 3.96
C GLY A 154 -17.06 18.66 3.70
N ILE A 155 -15.88 18.37 4.27
CA ILE A 155 -15.10 17.14 4.00
C ILE A 155 -14.74 16.38 5.29
N PHE A 156 -15.11 16.92 6.45
CA PHE A 156 -14.86 16.29 7.76
C PHE A 156 -15.32 14.82 7.79
N LEU A 157 -16.55 14.54 7.35
CA LEU A 157 -17.10 13.18 7.37
C LEU A 157 -16.31 12.23 6.45
N LEU A 158 -15.97 12.68 5.24
CA LEU A 158 -15.15 11.90 4.31
C LEU A 158 -13.77 11.59 4.90
N THR A 159 -13.14 12.59 5.50
CA THR A 159 -11.82 12.47 6.14
C THR A 159 -11.87 11.44 7.27
N LEU A 160 -12.90 11.52 8.10
CA LEU A 160 -13.14 10.58 9.20
C LEU A 160 -13.37 9.16 8.67
N LEU A 161 -14.24 8.99 7.67
CA LEU A 161 -14.53 7.68 7.08
C LEU A 161 -13.28 7.06 6.42
N SER A 162 -12.46 7.89 5.76
CA SER A 162 -11.21 7.47 5.14
C SER A 162 -10.18 6.99 6.17
N GLY A 163 -10.01 7.71 7.29
CA GLY A 163 -9.13 7.28 8.39
C GLY A 163 -9.69 6.05 9.13
N MET A 164 -10.98 6.07 9.47
CA MET A 164 -11.63 4.99 10.22
C MET A 164 -11.63 3.67 9.47
N SER A 165 -11.91 3.69 8.17
CA SER A 165 -11.86 2.48 7.35
C SER A 165 -10.48 1.85 7.36
N MET A 166 -9.42 2.66 7.24
CA MET A 166 -8.06 2.15 7.30
C MET A 166 -7.71 1.61 8.69
N ALA A 167 -8.03 2.33 9.77
CA ALA A 167 -7.75 1.89 11.14
C ALA A 167 -8.49 0.58 11.49
N VAL A 168 -9.79 0.50 11.19
CA VAL A 168 -10.61 -0.69 11.49
C VAL A 168 -10.13 -1.88 10.68
N SER A 169 -9.88 -1.70 9.37
CA SER A 169 -9.34 -2.76 8.53
C SER A 169 -7.97 -3.22 8.99
N GLN A 170 -7.07 -2.30 9.35
CA GLN A 170 -5.74 -2.65 9.82
C GLN A 170 -5.81 -3.54 11.07
N VAL A 171 -6.60 -3.16 12.07
CA VAL A 171 -6.77 -3.94 13.31
C VAL A 171 -7.44 -5.29 13.04
N PHE A 172 -8.47 -5.33 12.20
CA PHE A 172 -9.17 -6.57 11.90
C PHE A 172 -8.29 -7.56 11.14
N ILE A 173 -7.59 -7.08 10.12
CA ILE A 173 -6.78 -7.91 9.23
C ILE A 173 -5.50 -8.35 9.95
N SER A 174 -4.86 -7.47 10.74
CA SER A 174 -3.65 -7.84 11.48
C SER A 174 -3.90 -8.99 12.45
N LYS A 175 -5.07 -8.99 13.10
CA LYS A 175 -5.49 -10.02 14.04
C LYS A 175 -5.87 -11.35 13.39
N THR A 176 -6.40 -11.31 12.16
CA THR A 176 -6.96 -12.50 11.50
C THR A 176 -6.04 -13.14 10.47
N LEU A 177 -5.27 -12.32 9.73
CA LEU A 177 -4.51 -12.73 8.55
C LEU A 177 -3.00 -12.48 8.67
N GLY A 178 -2.55 -11.76 9.70
CA GLY A 178 -1.15 -11.44 9.91
C GLY A 178 -0.74 -10.07 9.33
N PRO A 179 0.58 -9.77 9.31
CA PRO A 179 1.11 -8.44 8.97
C PRO A 179 1.19 -8.14 7.47
N GLU A 180 0.94 -9.09 6.58
CA GLU A 180 1.20 -8.95 5.13
C GLU A 180 0.17 -8.07 4.41
N LEU A 181 -1.09 -8.14 4.84
CA LEU A 181 -2.25 -7.56 4.18
C LEU A 181 -2.85 -6.27 4.78
N PRO A 182 -2.64 -5.89 6.06
CA PRO A 182 -3.31 -4.75 6.70
C PRO A 182 -3.18 -3.42 5.94
N ALA A 183 -1.99 -3.02 5.51
CA ALA A 183 -1.78 -1.78 4.76
C ALA A 183 -2.44 -1.81 3.38
N ILE A 184 -2.30 -2.92 2.66
CA ILE A 184 -2.81 -3.10 1.30
C ILE A 184 -4.34 -3.06 1.29
N LEU A 185 -4.98 -3.92 2.07
CA LEU A 185 -6.44 -4.04 2.06
C LEU A 185 -7.10 -2.84 2.76
N GLY A 186 -6.48 -2.30 3.81
CA GLY A 186 -6.98 -1.10 4.49
C GLY A 186 -6.97 0.14 3.59
N SER A 187 -5.91 0.33 2.81
CA SER A 187 -5.83 1.44 1.85
C SER A 187 -6.79 1.28 0.68
N ILE A 188 -6.98 0.06 0.14
CA ILE A 188 -8.00 -0.21 -0.89
C ILE A 188 -9.39 0.16 -0.37
N LEU A 189 -9.75 -0.27 0.85
CA LEU A 189 -11.05 0.07 1.43
C LEU A 189 -11.21 1.59 1.59
N SER A 190 -10.19 2.27 2.09
CA SER A 190 -10.19 3.72 2.26
C SER A 190 -10.35 4.47 0.92
N MET A 191 -9.66 4.02 -0.13
CA MET A 191 -9.81 4.53 -1.49
C MET A 191 -11.22 4.29 -2.01
N THR A 192 -11.76 3.07 -1.86
CA THR A 192 -13.12 2.74 -2.33
C THR A 192 -14.15 3.66 -1.67
N ILE A 193 -14.10 3.83 -0.35
CA ILE A 193 -14.99 4.74 0.37
C ILE A 193 -14.84 6.18 -0.13
N THR A 194 -13.60 6.61 -0.38
CA THR A 194 -13.33 7.97 -0.87
C THR A 194 -13.90 8.20 -2.27
N ILE A 195 -13.72 7.25 -3.18
CA ILE A 195 -14.27 7.29 -4.55
C ILE A 195 -15.81 7.27 -4.50
N VAL A 196 -16.40 6.38 -3.71
CA VAL A 196 -17.86 6.26 -3.57
C VAL A 196 -18.44 7.55 -3.02
N TYR A 197 -17.86 8.11 -1.97
CA TYR A 197 -18.29 9.38 -1.39
C TYR A 197 -18.18 10.52 -2.42
N ALA A 198 -17.05 10.63 -3.11
CA ALA A 198 -16.85 11.65 -4.15
C ALA A 198 -17.85 11.52 -5.30
N LYS A 199 -18.29 10.30 -5.64
CA LYS A 199 -19.31 10.08 -6.67
C LYS A 199 -20.72 10.50 -6.22
N PHE A 200 -21.08 10.27 -4.96
CA PHE A 200 -22.40 10.61 -4.44
C PHE A 200 -22.55 12.08 -4.05
N PHE A 201 -21.48 12.69 -3.53
CA PHE A 201 -21.46 14.06 -3.02
C PHE A 201 -20.64 15.02 -3.89
N GLY A 202 -20.21 14.57 -5.07
CA GLY A 202 -19.43 15.37 -6.01
C GLY A 202 -20.21 16.55 -6.58
N ASN A 203 -19.51 17.67 -6.80
CA ASN A 203 -20.12 18.89 -7.34
C ASN A 203 -20.32 18.79 -8.87
N LYS A 204 -21.17 19.66 -9.44
CA LYS A 204 -21.42 19.71 -10.90
C LYS A 204 -20.13 19.84 -11.73
N GLU A 205 -19.15 20.60 -11.24
CA GLU A 205 -17.83 20.73 -11.86
C GLU A 205 -17.08 19.40 -11.96
N THR A 206 -17.21 18.52 -10.97
CA THR A 206 -16.63 17.17 -11.00
C THR A 206 -17.30 16.31 -12.08
N ALA A 207 -18.62 16.45 -12.26
CA ALA A 207 -19.35 15.75 -13.30
C ALA A 207 -18.97 16.23 -14.72
N GLU A 208 -18.72 17.53 -14.91
CA GLU A 208 -18.17 18.08 -16.16
C GLU A 208 -16.73 17.64 -16.42
N HIS A 209 -15.91 17.55 -15.37
CA HIS A 209 -14.53 17.08 -15.48
C HIS A 209 -14.45 15.58 -15.85
N GLN A 210 -15.38 14.77 -15.33
CA GLN A 210 -15.51 13.33 -15.64
C GLN A 210 -15.99 13.06 -17.07
N SER A 211 -16.80 13.94 -17.66
CA SER A 211 -17.34 13.72 -19.01
C SER A 211 -16.29 13.86 -20.13
N LYS A 212 -15.18 14.56 -19.86
CA LYS A 212 -14.10 14.83 -20.85
C LYS A 212 -13.06 13.70 -20.96
N SER A 213 -13.02 12.75 -20.03
CA SER A 213 -11.94 11.77 -19.91
C SER A 213 -12.47 10.36 -19.67
N THR A 214 -12.93 9.70 -20.73
CA THR A 214 -13.47 8.34 -20.68
C THR A 214 -12.34 7.31 -20.82
N ILE A 215 -11.66 7.00 -19.71
CA ILE A 215 -10.83 5.80 -19.65
C ILE A 215 -11.76 4.60 -19.60
N SER A 216 -11.65 3.71 -20.59
CA SER A 216 -12.39 2.45 -20.58
C SER A 216 -12.01 1.62 -19.36
N LEU A 217 -13.02 1.04 -18.68
CA LEU A 217 -12.84 0.21 -17.48
C LEU A 217 -11.82 -0.90 -17.70
N SER A 218 -11.80 -1.50 -18.90
CA SER A 218 -10.84 -2.51 -19.31
C SER A 218 -9.40 -1.98 -19.26
N LYS A 219 -9.14 -0.80 -19.82
CA LYS A 219 -7.80 -0.17 -19.77
C LYS A 219 -7.37 0.12 -18.34
N GLY A 220 -8.29 0.51 -17.46
CA GLY A 220 -7.97 0.75 -16.05
C GLY A 220 -7.63 -0.52 -15.28
N ILE A 221 -8.40 -1.59 -15.46
CA ILE A 221 -8.11 -2.90 -14.85
C ILE A 221 -6.76 -3.42 -15.35
N ILE A 222 -6.52 -3.31 -16.64
CA ILE A 222 -5.26 -3.70 -17.25
C ILE A 222 -4.14 -2.83 -16.65
N ALA A 223 -4.28 -1.51 -16.49
CA ALA A 223 -3.25 -0.65 -15.88
C ALA A 223 -2.92 -1.00 -14.43
N CYS A 224 -3.93 -1.44 -13.67
CA CYS A 224 -3.75 -1.87 -12.30
C CYS A 224 -3.35 -3.35 -12.17
N SER A 225 -3.23 -4.11 -13.28
CA SER A 225 -3.05 -5.57 -13.21
C SER A 225 -1.78 -6.04 -12.48
N PRO A 226 -0.62 -5.36 -12.54
CA PRO A 226 0.55 -5.79 -11.76
C PRO A 226 0.24 -5.78 -10.26
N TYR A 227 -0.38 -4.70 -9.79
CA TYR A 227 -0.77 -4.50 -8.41
C TYR A 227 -1.88 -5.45 -7.98
N ILE A 228 -2.90 -5.65 -8.82
CA ILE A 228 -4.00 -6.59 -8.55
C ILE A 228 -3.46 -8.02 -8.42
N LEU A 229 -2.57 -8.45 -9.31
CA LEU A 229 -1.94 -9.77 -9.25
C LEU A 229 -1.05 -9.92 -8.01
N ILE A 230 -0.31 -8.88 -7.62
CA ILE A 230 0.47 -8.90 -6.37
C ILE A 230 -0.44 -9.18 -5.18
N VAL A 231 -1.52 -8.41 -5.02
CA VAL A 231 -2.48 -8.60 -3.93
C VAL A 231 -3.08 -10.01 -3.99
N THR A 232 -3.46 -10.46 -5.18
CA THR A 232 -4.07 -11.78 -5.38
C THR A 232 -3.12 -12.90 -4.96
N PHE A 233 -1.84 -12.83 -5.35
CA PHE A 233 -0.85 -13.84 -5.00
C PHE A 233 -0.53 -13.83 -3.51
N ILE A 234 -0.34 -12.67 -2.90
CA ILE A 234 -0.11 -12.57 -1.45
C ILE A 234 -1.30 -13.16 -0.68
N VAL A 235 -2.53 -12.81 -1.07
CA VAL A 235 -3.74 -13.37 -0.46
C VAL A 235 -3.82 -14.89 -0.66
N LEU A 236 -3.49 -15.40 -1.85
CA LEU A 236 -3.55 -16.82 -2.19
C LEU A 236 -2.55 -17.65 -1.39
N VAL A 237 -1.36 -17.10 -1.11
CA VAL A 237 -0.37 -17.77 -0.25
C VAL A 237 -0.52 -17.45 1.23
N SER A 238 -1.45 -16.59 1.61
CA SER A 238 -1.68 -16.21 3.01
C SER A 238 -2.31 -17.35 3.82
N PRO A 239 -2.31 -17.27 5.17
CA PRO A 239 -3.01 -18.23 6.04
C PRO A 239 -4.51 -18.38 5.74
N LEU A 240 -5.12 -17.46 4.97
CA LEU A 240 -6.50 -17.60 4.52
C LEU A 240 -6.73 -18.90 3.71
N PHE A 241 -5.72 -19.36 2.97
CA PHE A 241 -5.75 -20.60 2.21
C PHE A 241 -4.79 -21.64 2.79
N ASN A 242 -5.06 -22.08 4.03
CA ASN A 242 -4.23 -23.02 4.79
C ASN A 242 -3.65 -24.20 4.00
N LYS A 243 -4.44 -24.83 3.11
CA LYS A 243 -3.96 -25.95 2.29
C LYS A 243 -2.84 -25.56 1.32
N ILE A 244 -2.98 -24.40 0.67
CA ILE A 244 -1.98 -23.89 -0.27
C ILE A 244 -0.77 -23.38 0.51
N HIS A 245 -1.01 -22.65 1.59
CA HIS A 245 0.03 -22.11 2.46
C HIS A 245 0.97 -23.21 2.99
N GLU A 246 0.41 -24.26 3.60
CA GLU A 246 1.21 -25.36 4.16
C GLU A 246 1.94 -26.16 3.08
N TYR A 247 1.35 -26.34 1.89
CA TYR A 247 2.03 -26.98 0.76
C TYR A 247 3.23 -26.15 0.28
N LEU A 248 3.04 -24.86 0.05
CA LEU A 248 4.10 -23.97 -0.46
C LEU A 248 5.21 -23.74 0.57
N LYS A 249 4.91 -23.87 1.86
CA LYS A 249 5.87 -23.72 2.96
C LYS A 249 6.93 -24.82 2.97
N THR A 250 6.67 -25.96 2.32
CA THR A 250 7.66 -27.03 2.12
C THR A 250 8.85 -26.58 1.28
N PHE A 251 8.69 -25.55 0.43
CA PHE A 251 9.75 -24.98 -0.39
C PHE A 251 10.54 -23.91 0.37
N GLN A 252 11.23 -24.34 1.42
CA GLN A 252 12.14 -23.52 2.20
C GLN A 252 13.52 -24.17 2.33
N SER A 253 14.58 -23.36 2.31
CA SER A 253 15.94 -23.81 2.60
C SER A 253 16.33 -23.37 4.00
N THR A 254 17.02 -24.24 4.72
CA THR A 254 17.46 -23.98 6.08
C THR A 254 18.98 -23.90 6.14
N ILE A 255 19.55 -22.79 6.61
CA ILE A 255 20.99 -22.60 6.72
C ILE A 255 21.36 -22.31 8.17
N SER A 256 22.20 -23.15 8.76
CA SER A 256 22.78 -22.92 10.10
C SER A 256 24.17 -22.34 9.93
N ILE A 257 24.36 -21.08 10.33
CA ILE A 257 25.65 -20.38 10.24
C ILE A 257 26.50 -20.68 11.48
N TYR A 258 25.87 -20.77 12.66
CA TYR A 258 26.52 -21.10 13.92
C TYR A 258 25.89 -22.36 14.55
N PRO A 259 26.69 -23.23 15.21
CA PRO A 259 26.20 -24.49 15.77
C PRO A 259 25.13 -24.33 16.87
N GLU A 260 25.12 -23.19 17.58
CA GLU A 260 24.22 -22.91 18.72
C GLU A 260 23.14 -21.86 18.38
N ALA A 261 23.12 -21.35 17.14
CA ALA A 261 22.14 -20.35 16.72
C ALA A 261 20.90 -20.99 16.08
N ASN A 262 19.77 -20.29 16.14
CA ASN A 262 18.56 -20.73 15.47
C ASN A 262 18.79 -20.79 13.96
N PRO A 263 18.39 -21.89 13.30
CA PRO A 263 18.61 -22.04 11.88
C PRO A 263 17.81 -21.00 11.06
N LEU A 264 18.43 -20.48 10.01
CA LEU A 264 17.82 -19.48 9.14
C LEU A 264 16.91 -20.14 8.09
N HIS A 265 15.64 -19.74 8.06
CA HIS A 265 14.67 -20.25 7.10
C HIS A 265 14.47 -19.29 5.94
N PHE A 266 14.91 -19.69 4.75
CA PHE A 266 14.70 -19.00 3.49
C PHE A 266 13.47 -19.57 2.80
N LYS A 267 12.34 -18.87 2.91
CA LYS A 267 11.10 -19.22 2.20
C LYS A 267 11.19 -18.70 0.77
N TRP A 268 11.28 -19.56 -0.23
CA TRP A 268 11.49 -19.12 -1.61
C TRP A 268 10.19 -18.69 -2.27
N ILE A 269 9.19 -19.57 -2.30
CA ILE A 269 7.94 -19.36 -3.05
C ILE A 269 6.99 -18.39 -2.33
N ILE A 270 6.94 -18.47 -1.00
CA ILE A 270 6.08 -17.60 -0.18
C ILE A 270 6.74 -16.22 0.03
N SER A 271 8.00 -16.03 -0.39
CA SER A 271 8.64 -14.72 -0.22
C SER A 271 7.87 -13.63 -0.99
N PRO A 272 7.58 -12.48 -0.35
CA PRO A 272 6.89 -11.38 -1.04
C PRO A 272 7.61 -10.95 -2.31
N GLY A 273 8.95 -10.91 -2.30
CA GLY A 273 9.75 -10.54 -3.47
C GLY A 273 9.52 -11.46 -4.68
N PHE A 274 9.48 -12.78 -4.48
CA PHE A 274 9.19 -13.73 -5.55
C PHE A 274 7.79 -13.54 -6.13
N LEU A 275 6.78 -13.38 -5.27
CA LEU A 275 5.39 -13.20 -5.68
C LEU A 275 5.21 -11.89 -6.47
N ILE A 276 5.90 -10.82 -6.06
CA ILE A 276 5.87 -9.53 -6.76
C ILE A 276 6.47 -9.65 -8.17
N VAL A 277 7.63 -10.31 -8.31
CA VAL A 277 8.24 -10.55 -9.62
C VAL A 277 7.32 -11.41 -10.50
N LEU A 278 6.77 -12.50 -9.97
CA LEU A 278 5.88 -13.39 -10.71
C LEU A 278 4.63 -12.66 -11.20
N ALA A 279 3.98 -11.88 -10.32
CA ALA A 279 2.83 -11.06 -10.66
C ALA A 279 3.16 -10.05 -11.76
N THR A 280 4.34 -9.43 -11.69
CA THR A 280 4.79 -8.45 -12.69
C THR A 280 5.01 -9.10 -14.05
N ILE A 281 5.69 -10.25 -14.12
CA ILE A 281 5.97 -10.96 -15.38
C ILE A 281 4.66 -11.38 -16.06
N ILE A 282 3.73 -11.95 -15.29
CA ILE A 282 2.43 -12.36 -15.80
C ILE A 282 1.65 -11.13 -16.29
N SER A 283 1.61 -10.06 -15.49
CA SER A 283 0.95 -8.82 -15.88
C SER A 283 1.51 -8.23 -17.16
N TYR A 284 2.83 -8.21 -17.31
CA TYR A 284 3.50 -7.66 -18.48
C TYR A 284 3.17 -8.47 -19.74
N SER A 285 3.00 -9.79 -19.60
CA SER A 285 2.73 -10.74 -20.70
C SER A 285 1.27 -10.76 -21.18
N ILE A 286 0.32 -10.23 -20.39
CA ILE A 286 -1.12 -10.17 -20.75
C ILE A 286 -1.40 -9.08 -21.80
N ARG A 287 -0.38 -8.31 -22.18
CA ARG A 287 -0.47 -7.12 -23.03
C ARG A 287 0.51 -7.20 -24.19
#